data_AF-A0A2G6I9S6-F1
#
_entry.id   AF-A0A2G6I9S6-F1
#
_cell.length_a   1.000
_cell.length_b   1.000
_cell.length_c   1.000
_cell.angle_alpha   90.00
_cell.angle_beta   90.00
_cell.angle_gamma   90.00
#
_symmetry.space_group_name_H-M   'P 1'
#
loop_
_entity.id
_entity.type
_entity.pdbx_description
1 polymer ?
#
loop_
_entity_poly.entity_id
_entity_poly.type
_entity_poly.pdbx_seq_one_letter_code
_entity_poly.pdbx_strand_id
1 'polypeptide(L)'
;MHGLVNRSFESFLEVTYGAPLWAAVVEDLDTGFDSFEAVLHYDDALSYQMLESASARLGKPPDMLLEDFGTFLVASPTAERIRRLLRFGGVDYEDFLASLEDLRGRARLAVPDLDLPQIEVGEQGGGTYRLACHSPHKGFGHVYLGLLRALADDYGALVLIDYEGESGGAEILTIQLADAEFAEGREFDLAAPVAERAVE
;
A
#
# COMPACT_ATOMS: atom_id res chain seq x y z
N MET A 1 -6.41 -3.55 -14.63
CA MET A 1 -5.48 -3.40 -13.49
C MET A 1 -4.09 -3.83 -13.91
N HIS A 2 -3.05 -3.08 -13.52
CA HIS A 2 -1.66 -3.46 -13.81
C HIS A 2 -1.25 -4.72 -13.02
N GLY A 3 -0.56 -5.66 -13.66
CA GLY A 3 -0.19 -6.96 -13.09
C GLY A 3 0.67 -6.85 -11.84
N LEU A 4 1.51 -5.82 -11.75
CA LEU A 4 2.25 -5.49 -10.53
C LEU A 4 1.32 -5.34 -9.29
N VAL A 5 0.15 -4.71 -9.42
CA VAL A 5 -0.79 -4.54 -8.29
C VAL A 5 -1.35 -5.90 -7.88
N ASN A 6 -1.80 -6.70 -8.85
CA ASN A 6 -2.34 -8.03 -8.59
C ASN A 6 -1.28 -8.96 -8.00
N ARG A 7 -0.06 -8.91 -8.51
CA ARG A 7 1.08 -9.69 -8.00
C ARG A 7 1.46 -9.28 -6.59
N SER A 8 1.38 -8.00 -6.24
CA SER A 8 1.58 -7.53 -4.87
C SER A 8 0.50 -8.07 -3.94
N PHE A 9 -0.77 -8.08 -4.37
CA PHE A 9 -1.87 -8.63 -3.57
C PHE A 9 -1.78 -10.16 -3.42
N GLU A 10 -1.45 -10.88 -4.49
CA GLU A 10 -1.12 -12.32 -4.46
C GLU A 10 -0.01 -12.59 -3.44
N SER A 11 1.10 -11.86 -3.52
CA SER A 11 2.21 -12.02 -2.57
C SER A 11 1.78 -11.74 -1.13
N PHE A 12 0.89 -10.78 -0.91
CA PHE A 12 0.31 -10.52 0.41
C PHE A 12 -0.48 -11.73 0.92
N LEU A 13 -1.33 -12.32 0.07
CA LEU A 13 -2.12 -13.50 0.45
C LEU A 13 -1.21 -14.70 0.76
N GLU A 14 -0.24 -14.97 -0.09
CA GLU A 14 0.70 -16.09 0.08
C GLU A 14 1.56 -15.94 1.32
N VAL A 15 2.13 -14.75 1.56
CA VAL A 15 3.05 -14.53 2.69
C VAL A 15 2.29 -14.46 4.02
N THR A 16 1.11 -13.84 4.04
CA THR A 16 0.35 -13.62 5.29
C THR A 16 -0.47 -14.84 5.68
N TYR A 17 -1.09 -15.51 4.70
CA TYR A 17 -2.07 -16.58 4.95
C TYR A 17 -1.66 -17.95 4.37
N GLY A 18 -0.58 -18.00 3.60
CA GLY A 18 0.01 -19.23 3.08
C GLY A 18 -0.49 -19.65 1.70
N ALA A 19 0.33 -20.46 1.03
CA ALA A 19 0.03 -21.04 -0.29
C ALA A 19 -1.33 -21.76 -0.39
N PRO A 20 -1.85 -22.47 0.65
CA PRO A 20 -3.16 -23.09 0.56
C PRO A 20 -4.31 -22.09 0.37
N LEU A 21 -4.24 -20.90 0.97
CA LEU A 21 -5.26 -19.87 0.73
C LEU A 21 -5.18 -19.40 -0.72
N TRP A 22 -3.97 -19.06 -1.18
CA TRP A 22 -3.77 -18.57 -2.54
C TRP A 22 -4.26 -19.57 -3.60
N ALA A 23 -3.91 -20.84 -3.49
CA ALA A 23 -4.38 -21.88 -4.40
C ALA A 23 -5.91 -21.97 -4.45
N ALA A 24 -6.57 -21.82 -3.30
CA ALA A 24 -8.02 -21.85 -3.24
C ALA A 24 -8.68 -20.59 -3.83
N VAL A 25 -8.02 -19.43 -3.73
CA VAL A 25 -8.45 -18.19 -4.41
C VAL A 25 -8.30 -18.33 -5.92
N VAL A 26 -7.17 -18.87 -6.41
CA VAL A 26 -6.95 -19.14 -7.85
C VAL A 26 -8.04 -20.06 -8.41
N GLU A 27 -8.42 -21.11 -7.66
CA GLU A 27 -9.50 -22.02 -8.05
C GLU A 27 -10.85 -21.29 -8.23
N ASP A 28 -11.16 -20.31 -7.38
CA ASP A 28 -12.39 -19.51 -7.51
C ASP A 28 -12.37 -18.58 -8.73
N LEU A 29 -11.19 -18.10 -9.11
CA LEU A 29 -11.03 -17.15 -10.21
C LEU A 29 -11.08 -17.81 -11.59
N ASP A 30 -10.84 -19.13 -11.66
CA ASP A 30 -10.89 -19.95 -12.89
C ASP A 30 -10.14 -19.31 -14.08
N THR A 31 -8.95 -18.76 -13.81
CA THR A 31 -8.19 -17.95 -14.76
C THR A 31 -7.35 -18.77 -15.74
N GLY A 32 -7.13 -20.05 -15.44
CA GLY A 32 -6.22 -20.93 -16.19
C GLY A 32 -4.73 -20.63 -15.95
N PHE A 33 -4.39 -19.85 -14.91
CA PHE A 33 -3.02 -19.61 -14.46
C PHE A 33 -2.95 -19.53 -12.93
N ASP A 34 -1.79 -19.87 -12.38
CA ASP A 34 -1.61 -19.96 -10.92
C ASP A 34 -0.98 -18.70 -10.29
N SER A 35 -0.53 -17.74 -11.11
CA SER A 35 0.14 -16.51 -10.67
C SER A 35 -0.03 -15.34 -11.64
N PHE A 36 -0.06 -14.11 -11.11
CA PHE A 36 -0.04 -12.90 -11.93
C PHE A 36 1.38 -12.55 -12.42
N GLU A 37 1.48 -12.14 -13.68
CA GLU A 37 2.71 -11.61 -14.28
C GLU A 37 2.77 -10.09 -14.11
N ALA A 38 3.85 -9.60 -13.49
CA ALA A 38 3.95 -8.18 -13.11
C ALA A 38 3.93 -7.20 -14.30
N VAL A 39 4.33 -7.66 -15.50
CA VAL A 39 4.44 -6.84 -16.72
C VAL A 39 3.16 -6.81 -17.57
N LEU A 40 2.13 -7.58 -17.20
CA LEU A 40 0.87 -7.66 -17.96
C LEU A 40 -0.19 -6.75 -17.38
N HIS A 41 -1.26 -6.51 -18.15
CA HIS A 41 -2.50 -5.91 -17.68
C HIS A 41 -3.60 -6.95 -17.66
N TYR A 42 -4.42 -6.88 -16.63
CA TYR A 42 -5.56 -7.76 -16.40
C TYR A 42 -6.85 -6.94 -16.39
N ASP A 43 -7.99 -7.59 -16.61
CA ASP A 43 -9.30 -6.95 -16.40
C ASP A 43 -9.43 -6.53 -14.93
N ASP A 44 -9.97 -5.34 -14.68
CA ASP A 44 -10.23 -4.86 -13.32
C ASP A 44 -11.19 -5.78 -12.57
N ALA A 45 -12.14 -6.40 -13.28
CA ALA A 45 -13.06 -7.37 -12.71
C ALA A 45 -12.33 -8.53 -12.03
N LEU A 46 -11.18 -8.94 -12.56
CA LEU A 46 -10.40 -10.03 -11.98
C LEU A 46 -9.77 -9.62 -10.64
N SER A 47 -9.28 -8.39 -10.51
CA SER A 47 -8.76 -7.85 -9.25
C SER A 47 -9.85 -7.78 -8.18
N TYR A 48 -11.06 -7.35 -8.55
CA TYR A 48 -12.20 -7.32 -7.64
C TYR A 48 -12.65 -8.72 -7.22
N GLN A 49 -12.72 -9.67 -8.16
CA GLN A 49 -13.05 -11.06 -7.84
C GLN A 49 -12.02 -11.70 -6.91
N MET A 50 -10.73 -11.41 -7.10
CA MET A 50 -9.66 -11.88 -6.22
C MET A 50 -9.84 -11.36 -4.79
N LEU A 51 -10.14 -10.06 -4.64
CA LEU A 51 -10.42 -9.45 -3.35
C LEU A 51 -11.64 -10.08 -2.67
N GLU A 52 -12.75 -10.24 -3.39
CA GLU A 52 -13.98 -10.83 -2.88
C GLU A 52 -13.80 -12.32 -2.49
N SER A 53 -13.10 -13.11 -3.31
CA SER A 53 -12.78 -14.50 -3.00
C SER A 53 -11.94 -14.61 -1.73
N ALA A 54 -10.87 -13.80 -1.62
CA ALA A 54 -10.03 -13.78 -0.42
C ALA A 54 -10.81 -13.33 0.82
N SER A 55 -11.65 -12.29 0.68
CA SER A 55 -12.54 -11.79 1.73
C SER A 55 -13.49 -12.88 2.24
N ALA A 56 -14.19 -13.56 1.33
CA ALA A 56 -15.13 -14.62 1.66
C ALA A 56 -14.46 -15.81 2.37
N ARG A 57 -13.27 -16.22 1.90
CA ARG A 57 -12.50 -17.33 2.47
C ARG A 57 -11.93 -17.02 3.85
N LEU A 58 -11.53 -15.77 4.08
CA LEU A 58 -10.98 -15.31 5.35
C LEU A 58 -12.05 -14.90 6.36
N GLY A 59 -13.31 -14.71 5.92
CA GLY A 59 -14.36 -14.14 6.76
C GLY A 59 -14.06 -12.71 7.20
N LYS A 60 -13.30 -11.97 6.38
CA LYS A 60 -12.88 -10.58 6.63
C LYS A 60 -13.55 -9.65 5.62
N PRO A 61 -14.12 -8.52 6.04
CA PRO A 61 -14.58 -7.47 5.12
C PRO A 61 -13.48 -7.03 4.12
N PRO A 62 -13.81 -6.71 2.85
CA PRO A 62 -12.83 -6.31 1.84
C PRO A 62 -12.00 -5.08 2.22
N ASP A 63 -12.60 -4.10 2.89
CA ASP A 63 -11.94 -2.90 3.41
C ASP A 63 -10.85 -3.23 4.43
N MET A 64 -11.14 -4.11 5.39
CA MET A 64 -10.14 -4.59 6.36
C MET A 64 -9.01 -5.35 5.66
N LEU A 65 -9.32 -6.14 4.64
CA LEU A 65 -8.30 -6.88 3.89
C LEU A 65 -7.40 -5.94 3.07
N LEU A 66 -7.94 -4.85 2.54
CA LEU A 66 -7.19 -3.80 1.85
C LEU A 66 -6.33 -2.98 2.82
N GLU A 67 -6.78 -2.74 4.04
CA GLU A 67 -5.97 -2.14 5.11
C GLU A 67 -4.79 -3.04 5.51
N ASP A 68 -5.04 -4.34 5.72
CA ASP A 68 -3.99 -5.33 5.96
C ASP A 68 -2.98 -5.36 4.80
N PHE A 69 -3.47 -5.28 3.56
CA PHE A 69 -2.63 -5.20 2.37
C PHE A 69 -1.78 -3.94 2.34
N GLY A 70 -2.35 -2.77 2.66
CA GLY A 70 -1.62 -1.51 2.79
C GLY A 70 -0.47 -1.59 3.79
N THR A 71 -0.74 -2.19 4.95
CA THR A 71 0.27 -2.48 5.98
C THR A 71 1.36 -3.39 5.44
N PHE A 72 0.99 -4.48 4.76
CA PHE A 72 1.92 -5.44 4.18
C PHE A 72 2.92 -4.78 3.22
N LEU A 73 2.47 -3.83 2.39
CA LEU A 73 3.32 -3.14 1.41
C LEU A 73 4.52 -2.41 2.03
N VAL A 74 4.45 -2.08 3.32
CA VAL A 74 5.52 -1.34 4.01
C VAL A 74 6.11 -2.05 5.23
N ALA A 75 5.44 -3.08 5.76
CA ALA A 75 5.92 -3.83 6.91
C ALA A 75 6.59 -5.16 6.53
N SER A 76 6.27 -5.73 5.37
CA SER A 76 6.77 -7.04 4.96
C SER A 76 8.18 -6.97 4.37
N PRO A 77 9.11 -7.88 4.76
CA PRO A 77 10.42 -7.99 4.12
C PRO A 77 10.36 -8.20 2.60
N THR A 78 9.30 -8.88 2.12
CA THR A 78 9.08 -9.12 0.68
C THR A 78 8.72 -7.83 -0.08
N ALA A 79 8.18 -6.82 0.63
CA ALA A 79 7.77 -5.54 0.08
C ALA A 79 8.73 -4.38 0.43
N GLU A 80 9.91 -4.67 1.00
CA GLU A 80 10.86 -3.68 1.52
C GLU A 80 11.25 -2.59 0.50
N ARG A 81 11.24 -2.90 -0.81
CA ARG A 81 11.51 -1.90 -1.85
C ARG A 81 10.45 -0.78 -1.89
N ILE A 82 9.18 -1.10 -1.62
CA ILE A 82 8.08 -0.13 -1.58
C ILE A 82 8.23 0.74 -0.34
N ARG A 83 8.48 0.13 0.83
CA ARG A 83 8.81 0.85 2.07
C ARG A 83 9.92 1.87 1.83
N ARG A 84 11.06 1.43 1.26
CA ARG A 84 12.21 2.33 1.01
C ARG A 84 11.92 3.46 0.04
N LEU A 85 11.16 3.18 -1.02
CA LEU A 85 10.75 4.21 -1.98
C LEU A 85 9.89 5.29 -1.30
N LEU A 86 8.95 4.87 -0.44
CA LEU A 86 8.09 5.79 0.31
C LEU A 86 8.89 6.57 1.36
N ARG A 87 9.82 5.91 2.05
CA ARG A 87 10.72 6.55 3.03
C ARG A 87 11.69 7.55 2.45
N PHE A 88 12.04 7.41 1.17
CA PHE A 88 12.78 8.45 0.47
C PHE A 88 11.96 9.73 0.26
N GLY A 89 10.64 9.70 0.49
CA GLY A 89 9.74 10.83 0.30
C GLY A 89 9.92 11.98 1.29
N GLY A 90 10.40 11.74 2.51
CA GLY A 90 10.48 12.79 3.53
C GLY A 90 11.33 12.38 4.73
N VAL A 91 11.88 13.38 5.43
CA VAL A 91 12.74 13.18 6.60
C VAL A 91 11.90 12.86 7.84
N ASP A 92 10.76 13.54 7.99
CA ASP A 92 9.76 13.29 9.01
C ASP A 92 8.40 12.87 8.40
N TYR A 93 7.40 12.62 9.26
CA TYR A 93 6.09 12.16 8.81
C TYR A 93 5.34 13.23 8.00
N GLU A 94 5.53 14.52 8.30
CA GLU A 94 4.87 15.62 7.60
C GLU A 94 5.44 15.79 6.19
N ASP A 95 6.77 15.77 6.06
CA ASP A 95 7.47 15.76 4.78
C ASP A 95 7.01 14.56 3.92
N PHE A 96 6.88 13.39 4.56
CA PHE A 96 6.38 12.20 3.88
C PHE A 96 4.97 12.40 3.35
N LEU A 97 4.04 12.90 4.17
CA LEU A 97 2.66 13.18 3.75
C LEU A 97 2.64 14.14 2.57
N ALA A 98 3.42 15.23 2.61
CA ALA A 98 3.53 16.18 1.52
C ALA A 98 4.07 15.53 0.23
N SER A 99 5.01 14.58 0.36
CA SER A 99 5.62 13.89 -0.79
C SER A 99 4.70 12.91 -1.53
N LEU A 100 3.53 12.57 -0.95
CA LEU A 100 2.60 11.59 -1.52
C LEU A 100 1.94 12.10 -2.80
N GLU A 101 1.74 13.41 -2.95
CA GLU A 101 1.16 14.01 -4.16
C GLU A 101 2.02 13.70 -5.40
N ASP A 102 3.34 13.63 -5.21
CA ASP A 102 4.31 13.31 -6.27
C ASP A 102 4.47 11.80 -6.52
N LEU A 103 3.92 10.93 -5.67
CA LEU A 103 4.15 9.49 -5.74
C LEU A 103 3.69 8.90 -7.08
N ARG A 104 2.51 9.29 -7.56
CA ARG A 104 1.98 8.84 -8.85
C ARG A 104 2.91 9.23 -10.01
N GLY A 105 3.40 10.47 -10.00
CA GLY A 105 4.35 10.97 -10.99
C GLY A 105 5.66 10.20 -10.98
N ARG A 106 6.23 9.98 -9.78
CA ARG A 106 7.46 9.19 -9.60
C ARG A 106 7.29 7.74 -10.05
N ALA A 107 6.18 7.10 -9.70
CA ALA A 107 5.89 5.72 -10.10
C ALA A 107 5.85 5.56 -11.63
N ARG A 108 5.22 6.51 -12.34
CA ARG A 108 5.14 6.50 -13.81
C ARG A 108 6.48 6.69 -14.52
N LEU A 109 7.49 7.29 -13.87
CA LEU A 109 8.85 7.35 -14.43
C LEU A 109 9.51 5.97 -14.46
N ALA A 110 9.17 5.08 -13.53
CA ALA A 110 9.71 3.73 -13.46
C ALA A 110 8.85 2.70 -14.22
N VAL A 111 7.52 2.81 -14.08
CA VAL A 111 6.53 1.93 -14.70
C VAL A 111 5.43 2.80 -15.32
N PRO A 112 5.56 3.21 -16.59
CA PRO A 112 4.65 4.17 -17.23
C PRO A 112 3.18 3.76 -17.19
N ASP A 113 2.90 2.47 -17.25
CA ASP A 113 1.53 1.93 -17.32
C ASP A 113 0.94 1.59 -15.94
N LEU A 114 1.66 1.89 -14.85
CA LEU A 114 1.14 1.74 -13.49
C LEU A 114 0.26 2.94 -13.13
N ASP A 115 -1.05 2.70 -13.04
CA ASP A 115 -2.01 3.73 -12.65
C ASP A 115 -2.28 3.70 -11.14
N LEU A 116 -1.48 4.48 -10.40
CA LEU A 116 -1.74 4.77 -8.99
C LEU A 116 -2.79 5.88 -8.85
N PRO A 117 -3.54 5.92 -7.74
CA PRO A 117 -4.44 7.02 -7.44
C PRO A 117 -3.70 8.37 -7.42
N GLN A 118 -4.42 9.42 -7.79
CA GLN A 118 -3.96 10.78 -7.54
C GLN A 118 -4.25 11.11 -6.08
N ILE A 119 -3.21 11.51 -5.34
CA ILE A 119 -3.30 11.88 -3.94
C ILE A 119 -3.23 13.41 -3.84
N GLU A 120 -4.09 13.97 -3.00
CA GLU A 120 -4.03 15.36 -2.55
C GLU A 120 -3.98 15.35 -1.01
N VAL A 121 -3.08 16.13 -0.43
CA VAL A 121 -2.91 16.25 1.02
C VAL A 121 -3.00 17.71 1.43
N GLY A 122 -3.97 18.02 2.30
CA GLY A 122 -4.16 19.38 2.82
C GLY A 122 -4.11 19.43 4.34
N GLU A 123 -3.24 20.27 4.90
CA GLU A 123 -3.23 20.58 6.33
C GLU A 123 -4.49 21.36 6.71
N GLN A 124 -5.18 20.89 7.75
CA GLN A 124 -6.38 21.53 8.33
C GLN A 124 -6.04 22.38 9.59
N GLY A 125 -4.76 22.35 10.00
CA GLY A 125 -4.22 22.98 11.21
C GLY A 125 -4.23 22.04 12.41
N GLY A 126 -3.38 22.32 13.41
CA GLY A 126 -3.32 21.55 14.65
C GLY A 126 -2.78 20.12 14.49
N GLY A 127 -1.93 19.88 13.48
CA GLY A 127 -1.41 18.55 13.16
C GLY A 127 -2.47 17.63 12.51
N THR A 128 -3.59 18.18 12.06
CA THR A 128 -4.61 17.44 11.30
C THR A 128 -4.39 17.64 9.81
N TYR A 129 -4.41 16.55 9.06
CA TYR A 129 -4.33 16.53 7.60
C TYR A 129 -5.54 15.81 7.03
N ARG A 130 -5.96 16.26 5.84
CA ARG A 130 -6.94 15.59 5.03
C ARG A 130 -6.25 15.04 3.79
N LEU A 131 -6.38 13.74 3.56
CA LEU A 131 -5.92 13.09 2.34
C LEU A 131 -7.13 12.73 1.48
N ALA A 132 -7.11 13.15 0.21
CA ALA A 132 -8.08 12.74 -0.80
C ALA A 132 -7.42 11.79 -1.80
N CYS A 133 -8.01 10.61 -1.95
CA CYS A 133 -7.55 9.56 -2.86
C CYS A 133 -8.48 9.48 -4.07
N HIS A 134 -8.02 9.99 -5.21
CA HIS A 134 -8.76 10.02 -6.46
C HIS A 134 -8.35 8.83 -7.33
N SER A 135 -9.30 7.93 -7.60
CA SER A 135 -9.07 6.75 -8.43
C SER A 135 -10.37 6.35 -9.13
N PRO A 136 -10.31 5.81 -10.36
CA PRO A 136 -11.45 5.10 -10.95
C PRO A 136 -11.78 3.81 -10.19
N HIS A 137 -10.84 3.30 -9.38
CA HIS A 137 -11.00 2.08 -8.60
C HIS A 137 -11.25 2.40 -7.12
N LYS A 138 -12.26 1.76 -6.52
CA LYS A 138 -12.55 1.89 -5.08
C LYS A 138 -11.58 1.06 -4.23
N GLY A 139 -11.41 1.45 -2.97
CA GLY A 139 -10.68 0.72 -1.95
C GLY A 139 -9.23 1.17 -1.73
N PHE A 140 -8.72 2.08 -2.57
CA PHE A 140 -7.39 2.64 -2.36
C PHE A 140 -7.30 3.44 -1.06
N GLY A 141 -8.38 4.09 -0.62
CA GLY A 141 -8.43 4.75 0.69
C GLY A 141 -8.08 3.81 1.84
N HIS A 142 -8.57 2.56 1.82
CA HIS A 142 -8.24 1.56 2.84
C HIS A 142 -6.78 1.07 2.73
N VAL A 143 -6.27 0.91 1.50
CA VAL A 143 -4.84 0.60 1.27
C VAL A 143 -3.96 1.70 1.84
N TYR A 144 -4.27 2.98 1.57
CA TYR A 144 -3.53 4.10 2.13
C TYR A 144 -3.68 4.18 3.63
N LEU A 145 -4.86 3.92 4.20
CA LEU A 145 -5.04 3.92 5.65
C LEU A 145 -4.08 2.94 6.35
N GLY A 146 -4.00 1.69 5.88
CA GLY A 146 -3.07 0.71 6.44
C GLY A 146 -1.60 1.07 6.21
N LEU A 147 -1.27 1.50 4.99
CA LEU A 147 0.08 1.92 4.61
C LEU A 147 0.58 3.08 5.46
N LEU A 148 -0.21 4.15 5.59
CA LEU A 148 0.16 5.37 6.30
C LEU A 148 0.29 5.12 7.79
N ARG A 149 -0.56 4.25 8.35
CA ARG A 149 -0.49 3.87 9.76
C ARG A 149 0.77 3.06 10.04
N ALA A 150 1.04 2.03 9.26
CA ALA A 150 2.23 1.20 9.42
C ALA A 150 3.52 1.98 9.16
N LEU A 151 3.49 2.91 8.20
CA LEU A 151 4.61 3.79 7.93
C LEU A 151 4.70 4.93 8.94
N ALA A 152 3.86 5.08 9.96
CA ALA A 152 4.15 6.03 11.03
C ALA A 152 5.30 5.53 11.92
N ASP A 153 5.37 4.20 12.11
CA ASP A 153 6.34 3.55 13.00
C ASP A 153 7.79 3.77 12.57
N ASP A 154 8.12 3.78 11.27
CA ASP A 154 9.53 4.11 10.90
C ASP A 154 9.87 5.61 11.08
N TYR A 155 8.88 6.49 11.30
CA TYR A 155 9.12 7.90 11.63
C TYR A 155 9.10 8.13 13.14
N GLY A 156 8.73 7.11 13.93
CA GLY A 156 8.52 7.28 15.36
C GLY A 156 7.29 8.14 15.69
N ALA A 157 6.39 8.34 14.72
CA ALA A 157 5.24 9.22 14.84
C ALA A 157 4.01 8.47 15.38
N LEU A 158 3.26 9.11 16.27
CA LEU A 158 1.94 8.64 16.69
C LEU A 158 0.86 9.32 15.86
N VAL A 159 0.16 8.52 15.05
CA VAL A 159 -0.91 9.01 14.17
C VAL A 159 -2.23 8.28 14.44
N LEU A 160 -3.32 9.03 14.35
CA LEU A 160 -4.67 8.49 14.27
C LEU A 160 -5.17 8.72 12.85
N ILE A 161 -5.73 7.69 12.21
CA ILE A 161 -6.21 7.78 10.84
C ILE A 161 -7.61 7.20 10.76
N ASP A 162 -8.54 8.01 10.30
CA ASP A 162 -9.96 7.67 10.12
C ASP A 162 -10.33 7.73 8.63
N TYR A 163 -11.13 6.76 8.18
CA TYR A 163 -11.73 6.76 6.84
C TYR A 163 -13.10 7.46 6.88
N GLU A 164 -13.24 8.56 6.15
CA GLU A 164 -14.42 9.42 6.17
C GLU A 164 -15.43 9.06 5.06
N GLY A 165 -15.15 8.05 4.25
CA GLY A 165 -15.97 7.66 3.10
C GLY A 165 -15.58 8.35 1.80
N GLU A 166 -16.49 8.28 0.84
CA GLU A 166 -16.33 8.87 -0.49
C GLU A 166 -16.98 10.27 -0.54
N SER A 167 -16.23 11.27 -0.98
CA SER A 167 -16.72 12.64 -1.16
C SER A 167 -16.06 13.28 -2.38
N GLY A 168 -16.86 13.86 -3.27
CA GLY A 168 -16.33 14.57 -4.45
C GLY A 168 -15.60 13.67 -5.46
N GLY A 169 -15.90 12.38 -5.48
CA GLY A 169 -15.23 11.39 -6.35
C GLY A 169 -13.86 10.94 -5.83
N ALA A 170 -13.58 11.14 -4.54
CA ALA A 170 -12.39 10.65 -3.86
C ALA A 170 -12.76 9.93 -2.56
N GLU A 171 -11.94 8.95 -2.18
CA GLU A 171 -11.96 8.37 -0.84
C GLU A 171 -11.16 9.27 0.09
N ILE A 172 -11.71 9.61 1.26
CA ILE A 172 -11.15 10.62 2.16
C ILE A 172 -10.62 9.96 3.43
N LEU A 173 -9.40 10.34 3.83
CA LEU A 173 -8.83 10.04 5.13
C LEU A 173 -8.61 11.32 5.93
N THR A 174 -8.90 11.26 7.23
CA THR A 174 -8.43 12.24 8.21
C THR A 174 -7.24 11.66 8.94
N ILE A 175 -6.14 12.42 9.04
CA ILE A 175 -4.91 12.02 9.69
C ILE A 175 -4.62 13.02 10.80
N GLN A 176 -4.59 12.58 12.05
CA GLN A 176 -4.13 13.38 13.18
C GLN A 176 -2.72 12.92 13.58
N LEU A 177 -1.73 13.78 13.39
CA LEU A 177 -0.41 13.64 14.00
C LEU A 177 -0.52 14.08 15.46
N ALA A 178 -0.59 13.11 16.37
CA ALA A 178 -0.73 13.38 17.79
C ALA A 178 0.62 13.74 18.44
N ASP A 179 1.69 13.09 17.96
CA ASP A 179 3.07 13.35 18.37
C ASP A 179 4.01 12.93 17.25
N ALA A 180 4.91 13.83 16.83
CA ALA A 180 5.85 13.60 15.75
C ALA A 180 7.09 12.80 16.18
N GLU A 181 7.40 12.76 17.47
CA GLU A 181 8.59 12.09 18.05
C GLU A 181 8.18 11.18 19.22
N PHE A 182 7.08 10.46 19.04
CA PHE A 182 6.51 9.59 20.08
C PHE A 182 7.45 8.43 20.48
N ALA A 183 8.18 7.89 19.51
CA ALA A 183 9.10 6.76 19.69
C ALA A 183 10.34 6.88 18.80
N GLU A 184 11.35 6.04 19.04
CA GLU A 184 12.48 5.90 18.11
C GLU A 184 11.99 5.26 16.81
N GLY A 185 12.19 5.95 15.68
CA GLY A 185 11.83 5.43 14.37
C GLY A 185 12.66 4.20 14.00
N ARG A 186 12.08 3.29 13.20
CA ARG A 186 12.81 2.12 12.69
C ARG A 186 13.94 2.54 11.77
N GLU A 187 15.09 1.85 11.87
CA GLU A 187 16.24 2.09 11.00
C GLU A 187 15.86 2.11 9.51
N PHE A 188 16.50 3.02 8.77
CA PHE A 188 16.31 3.22 7.35
C PHE A 188 17.66 3.38 6.64
N ASP A 189 17.93 2.46 5.72
CA ASP A 189 19.07 2.52 4.80
C ASP A 189 18.55 2.57 3.36
N LEU A 190 19.04 3.56 2.60
CA LEU A 190 18.63 3.73 1.20
C LEU A 190 19.21 2.63 0.29
N ALA A 191 20.42 2.15 0.60
CA ALA A 191 21.05 1.06 -0.12
C ALA A 191 20.71 -0.29 0.52
N ALA A 192 20.51 -1.33 -0.29
CA ALA A 192 20.54 -2.68 0.26
C ALA A 192 21.95 -2.97 0.83
N PRO A 193 22.09 -3.72 1.93
CA PRO A 193 23.40 -4.14 2.40
C PRO A 193 24.12 -4.84 1.26
N VAL A 194 25.29 -4.32 0.89
CA VAL A 194 26.15 -4.95 -0.13
C VAL A 194 26.58 -6.28 0.46
N ALA A 195 26.08 -7.39 -0.09
CA ALA A 195 26.63 -8.69 0.25
C ALA A 195 28.11 -8.67 -0.09
N GLU A 196 28.98 -8.72 0.92
CA GLU A 196 30.42 -8.91 0.71
C GLU A 196 30.59 -10.15 -0.16
N ARG A 197 30.98 -9.93 -1.43
CA ARG A 197 31.51 -11.02 -2.24
C ARG A 197 32.80 -11.45 -1.56
N ALA A 198 32.76 -12.57 -0.86
CA ALA A 198 33.96 -13.27 -0.46
C ALA A 198 34.82 -13.46 -1.72
N VAL A 199 35.94 -12.75 -1.75
CA VAL A 199 36.99 -12.96 -2.74
C VAL A 199 37.67 -14.25 -2.33
N GLU A 200 37.39 -15.33 -3.05
CA GLU A 200 38.20 -16.54 -3.06
C GLU A 200 39.02 -16.60 -4.35
#